data_AF-A0A2L2ZA67-F1
#
_entry.id   AF-A0A2L2ZA67-F1
#
_cell.length_a   1.000
_cell.length_b   1.000
_cell.length_c   1.000
_cell.angle_alpha   90.00
_cell.angle_beta   90.00
_cell.angle_gamma   90.00
#
_symmetry.space_group_name_H-M   'P 1'
#
loop_
_entity.id
_entity.type
_entity.pdbx_description
1 polymer ?
#
loop_
_entity_poly.entity_id
_entity_poly.type
_entity_poly.pdbx_seq_one_letter_code
_entity_poly.pdbx_strand_id
1 'polypeptide(L)' 'FVTIDIDEDAHERIIEFYGLKKEEAPTKRLIELEKDMSKFKPKTAVKAESDIRDLVNGVMDRKIKQHLLSE' A
#
# COMPACT_ATOMS: atom_id res chain seq x y z
N PHE A 1 -0.24 -11.98 1.73
CA PHE A 1 -0.25 -10.66 2.39
C PHE A 1 0.99 -10.55 3.26
N VAL A 2 1.58 -9.37 3.37
CA VAL A 2 2.75 -9.09 4.21
C VAL A 2 2.35 -8.02 5.23
N THR A 3 2.73 -8.20 6.49
CA THR A 3 2.54 -7.23 7.57
C THR A 3 3.90 -6.68 7.98
N ILE A 4 3.94 -5.38 8.26
CA ILE A 4 5.15 -4.67 8.66
C ILE A 4 4.85 -4.00 10.00
N ASP A 5 5.78 -4.13 10.93
CA ASP A 5 5.75 -3.38 12.19
C ASP A 5 6.38 -1.99 11.98
N ILE A 6 5.67 -0.94 12.39
CA ILE A 6 6.13 0.46 12.24
C ILE A 6 7.07 0.90 13.38
N ASP A 7 7.08 0.16 14.48
CA ASP A 7 7.89 0.43 15.65
C ASP A 7 9.27 -0.24 15.55
N GLU A 8 9.47 -1.10 14.55
CA GLU A 8 10.76 -1.72 14.22
C GLU A 8 11.60 -0.80 13.32
N ASP A 9 12.75 -0.34 13.82
CA ASP A 9 13.64 0.58 13.11
C ASP A 9 14.15 -0.01 11.79
N ALA A 10 14.37 -1.33 11.72
CA ALA A 10 14.78 -2.00 10.48
C ALA A 10 13.74 -1.87 9.35
N HIS A 11 12.48 -1.57 9.67
CA HIS A 11 11.41 -1.40 8.68
C HIS A 11 11.23 0.05 8.21
N GLU A 12 11.91 1.02 8.81
CA GLU A 12 11.77 2.45 8.48
C GLU A 12 12.00 2.72 6.99
N ARG A 13 13.04 2.10 6.42
CA ARG A 13 13.35 2.20 4.98
C ARG A 13 12.22 1.69 4.09
N ILE A 14 11.46 0.69 4.54
CA ILE A 14 10.31 0.18 3.77
C ILE A 14 9.15 1.17 3.86
N ILE A 15 8.92 1.77 5.02
CA ILE A 15 7.88 2.80 5.22
C ILE A 15 8.15 4.00 4.31
N GLU A 16 9.38 4.50 4.29
CA GLU A 16 9.85 5.56 3.39
C GLU A 16 9.73 5.17 1.92
N PHE A 17 10.05 3.92 1.57
CA PHE A 17 9.90 3.43 0.20
C PHE A 17 8.45 3.53 -0.29
N TYR A 18 7.47 3.38 0.59
CA TYR A 18 6.06 3.59 0.25
C TYR A 18 5.60 5.05 0.41
N GLY A 19 6.50 5.98 0.74
CA GLY A 19 6.22 7.38 1.04
C GLY A 19 5.23 7.56 2.19
N LEU A 20 5.27 6.65 3.15
CA LEU A 20 4.40 6.66 4.31
C LEU A 20 5.09 7.39 5.46
N LYS A 21 4.28 8.01 6.33
CA LYS A 21 4.71 8.40 7.68
C LYS A 21 4.16 7.41 8.70
N LYS A 22 4.84 7.24 9.84
CA LYS A 22 4.37 6.36 10.94
C LYS A 22 2.97 6.77 11.43
N GLU A 23 2.67 8.07 11.41
CA GLU A 23 1.35 8.65 11.75
C GLU A 23 0.20 8.18 10.85
N GLU A 24 0.48 7.71 9.63
CA GLU A 24 -0.55 7.19 8.71
C GLU A 24 -0.92 5.73 8.98
N ALA A 25 -0.19 5.06 9.89
CA ALA A 25 -0.50 3.70 10.28
C ALA A 25 -1.67 3.67 11.28
N PRO A 26 -2.50 2.60 11.28
CA PRO A 26 -2.43 1.43 10.41
C PRO A 26 -2.95 1.71 9.00
N THR A 27 -2.21 1.24 7.98
CA THR A 27 -2.57 1.40 6.57
C THR A 27 -2.23 0.16 5.76
N LYS A 28 -2.69 0.12 4.50
CA LYS A 28 -2.40 -0.97 3.56
C LYS A 28 -1.93 -0.40 2.23
N ARG A 29 -1.02 -1.11 1.58
CA ARG A 29 -0.48 -0.81 0.25
C ARG A 29 -0.39 -2.12 -0.55
N LEU A 30 -0.48 -2.01 -1.87
CA LEU A 30 -0.27 -3.12 -2.80
C LEU A 30 0.84 -2.72 -3.78
N ILE A 31 1.72 -3.65 -4.11
CA ILE A 31 2.80 -3.46 -5.07
C ILE A 31 2.79 -4.56 -6.14
N GLU A 32 2.88 -4.18 -7.41
CA GLU A 32 3.13 -5.11 -8.53
C GLU A 32 4.61 -5.03 -8.93
N LEU A 33 5.36 -6.14 -8.79
CA LEU A 33 6.81 -6.16 -9.01
C LEU A 33 7.23 -6.28 -10.48
N GLU A 34 6.33 -6.65 -11.40
CA GLU A 34 6.72 -7.07 -12.76
C GLU A 34 7.03 -5.95 -13.75
N LYS A 35 6.43 -4.75 -13.61
CA LYS A 35 6.56 -3.71 -14.64
C LYS A 35 7.25 -2.42 -14.20
N ASP A 36 6.93 -1.87 -13.04
CA ASP A 36 7.53 -0.61 -12.56
C ASP A 36 7.49 -0.47 -11.03
N MET A 37 7.43 -1.59 -10.30
CA MET A 37 7.13 -1.59 -8.86
C MET A 37 5.88 -0.74 -8.55
N SER A 38 4.83 -0.91 -9.36
CA SER A 38 3.64 -0.06 -9.31
C SER A 38 2.99 -0.17 -7.93
N LYS A 39 2.97 0.95 -7.21
CA LYS A 39 2.38 1.06 -5.86
C LYS A 39 0.93 1.48 -5.99
N PHE A 40 0.06 0.94 -5.13
CA PHE A 40 -1.37 1.28 -5.10
C PHE A 40 -1.80 1.60 -3.68
N LYS A 41 -2.60 2.66 -3.55
CA LYS A 41 -3.22 3.10 -2.30
C LYS A 41 -4.72 2.74 -2.33
N PRO A 42 -5.28 2.19 -1.24
CA PRO A 42 -6.72 2.00 -1.14
C PRO A 42 -7.47 3.32 -1.22
N LYS A 43 -8.64 3.31 -1.85
CA LYS A 43 -9.50 4.50 -1.99
C LYS A 43 -10.02 5.00 -0.64
N THR A 44 -10.20 4.09 0.31
CA THR A 44 -10.73 4.35 1.65
C THR A 44 -9.88 3.64 2.70
N ALA A 45 -9.99 4.08 3.95
CA ALA A 45 -9.37 3.38 5.08
C ALA A 45 -9.93 1.95 5.18
N VAL A 46 -9.04 0.96 5.22
CA VAL A 46 -9.41 -0.45 5.14
C VAL A 46 -9.74 -0.98 6.53
N LYS A 47 -11.04 -1.19 6.82
CA LYS A 47 -11.55 -1.56 8.15
C LYS A 47 -12.03 -3.01 8.23
N ALA A 48 -12.40 -3.60 7.10
CA ALA A 48 -12.88 -4.98 7.00
C ALA A 48 -12.14 -5.80 5.93
N GLU A 49 -12.40 -7.11 5.89
CA GLU A 49 -11.89 -8.00 4.83
C GLU A 49 -12.38 -7.58 3.44
N SER A 50 -13.65 -7.16 3.34
CA SER A 50 -14.25 -6.70 2.08
C SER A 50 -13.44 -5.59 1.44
N ASP A 51 -12.96 -4.63 2.24
CA ASP A 51 -12.16 -3.51 1.76
C ASP A 51 -10.80 -3.97 1.19
N ILE A 52 -10.21 -5.05 1.75
CA ILE A 52 -8.99 -5.67 1.22
C ILE A 52 -9.27 -6.32 -0.12
N ARG A 53 -10.38 -7.08 -0.21
CA ARG A 53 -10.81 -7.76 -1.43
C ARG A 53 -11.07 -6.76 -2.55
N ASP A 54 -11.73 -5.63 -2.23
CA ASP A 54 -12.00 -4.56 -3.18
C ASP A 54 -10.73 -3.86 -3.67
N LEU A 55 -9.74 -3.68 -2.79
CA LEU A 55 -8.42 -3.17 -3.19
C LEU A 55 -7.74 -4.12 -4.18
N VAL A 56 -7.67 -5.41 -3.86
CA VAL A 56 -6.99 -6.40 -4.72
C VAL A 56 -7.70 -6.51 -6.07
N ASN A 57 -9.01 -6.75 -6.06
CA ASN A 57 -9.81 -6.84 -7.29
C ASN A 57 -9.74 -5.53 -8.10
N GLY A 58 -9.78 -4.37 -7.43
CA GLY A 58 -9.68 -3.08 -8.08
C GLY A 58 -8.34 -2.84 -8.80
N VAL A 59 -7.24 -3.38 -8.27
CA VAL A 59 -5.94 -3.34 -8.94
C VAL A 59 -5.88 -4.34 -10.10
N MET A 60 -6.31 -5.59 -9.88
CA MET A 60 -6.35 -6.63 -10.92
C MET A 60 -7.21 -6.20 -12.12
N ASP A 61 -8.35 -5.56 -11.86
CA ASP A 61 -9.26 -5.00 -12.87
C ASP A 61 -8.77 -3.67 -13.48
N ARG A 62 -7.61 -3.15 -13.06
CA ARG A 62 -7.05 -1.84 -13.47
C ARG A 62 -7.98 -0.64 -13.17
N LYS A 63 -8.90 -0.78 -12.22
CA LYS A 63 -9.83 0.27 -11.74
C LYS A 63 -9.17 1.22 -10.72
N ILE A 64 -8.13 0.76 -10.03
CA ILE A 64 -7.32 1.57 -9.13
C ILE A 64 -6.06 1.99 -9.87
N LYS A 65 -5.85 3.30 -10.00
CA LYS A 65 -4.66 3.85 -10.67
C LYS A 65 -3.44 3.71 -9.76
N GLN A 66 -2.28 3.54 -10.39
CA GLN A 66 -1.01 3.55 -9.68
C GLN A 66 -0.85 4.85 -8.90
N HIS A 67 -0.39 4.71 -7.67
CA HIS A 67 0.07 5.82 -6.85
C HIS A 67 1.50 6.17 -7.28
N LEU A 68 1.64 7.33 -7.89
CA LEU A 68 2.93 7.91 -8.20
C LEU A 68 3.41 8.69 -6.97
N LEU A 69 4.63 8.40 -6.51
CA LEU A 69 5.34 9.29 -5.61
C LEU A 69 5.79 10.48 -6.46
N SER A 70 5.18 11.64 -6.25
CA SER A 70 5.71 12.90 -6.77
C SER A 70 6.72 13.44 -5.75
N GLU A 71 7.87 13.91 -6.25
CA GLU A 71 8.89 14.60 -5.43
C GLU A 71 8.31 15.78 -4.64
#